data_AF-A0A395CZ94-F1
#
_entry.id   AF-A0A395CZ94-F1
#
_cell.length_a   1.000
_cell.length_b   1.000
_cell.length_c   1.000
_cell.angle_alpha   90.00
_cell.angle_beta   90.00
_cell.angle_gamma   90.00
#
_symmetry.space_group_name_H-M   'P 1'
#
loop_
_entity.id
_entity.type
_entity.pdbx_description
1 polymer ?
#
loop_
_entity_poly.entity_id
_entity_poly.type
_entity_poly.pdbx_seq_one_letter_code
_entity_poly.pdbx_strand_id
1 'polypeptide(L)'
;MTIDVPSLIVAAGGELVGKIRLQKVVYLLDQMGLSSGFSYEYHHYGPYSEDLADKVEDEVVFRRIEAAQGRRLSDGVPYVIYRANAPGSGERLDSHMTAGMVRDALQEMQRRSATVLELAATMHWLAVTEGFADWSTELVRRKGAKTLNGRKEEAFELLGTLGLPPAVYRAA
;
A
#
# COMPACT_ATOMS: atom_id res chain seq x y z
N MET A 1 6.94 -9.50 15.72
CA MET A 1 7.73 -9.43 14.47
C MET A 1 7.34 -8.11 13.83
N THR A 2 8.18 -7.09 13.95
CA THR A 2 8.01 -5.82 13.24
C THR A 2 8.37 -6.08 11.78
N ILE A 3 7.61 -5.50 10.87
CA ILE A 3 8.05 -5.43 9.49
C ILE A 3 8.47 -3.98 9.30
N ASP A 4 9.74 -3.69 9.59
CA ASP A 4 10.34 -2.44 9.13
C ASP A 4 10.39 -2.41 7.59
N VAL A 5 10.55 -1.23 6.99
CA VAL A 5 10.45 -1.07 5.52
C VAL A 5 11.37 -2.04 4.75
N PRO A 6 12.64 -2.29 5.16
CA PRO A 6 13.47 -3.33 4.53
C PRO A 6 12.85 -4.73 4.66
N SER A 7 12.34 -5.10 5.85
CA SER A 7 11.65 -6.38 6.06
C SER A 7 10.38 -6.50 5.20
N LEU A 8 9.67 -5.39 4.94
CA LEU A 8 8.50 -5.37 4.07
C LEU A 8 8.90 -5.70 2.63
N ILE A 9 9.98 -5.07 2.16
CA ILE A 9 10.51 -5.32 0.82
C ILE A 9 11.01 -6.76 0.69
N VAL A 10 11.70 -7.29 1.70
CA VAL A 10 12.11 -8.71 1.72
C VAL A 10 10.90 -9.64 1.71
N ALA A 11 9.89 -9.37 2.54
CA ALA A 11 8.64 -10.14 2.55
C ALA A 11 7.89 -10.05 1.22
N ALA A 12 8.10 -8.97 0.47
CA ALA A 12 7.60 -8.76 -0.88
C ALA A 12 8.47 -9.44 -1.96
N GLY A 13 9.44 -10.28 -1.60
CA GLY A 13 10.32 -10.95 -2.56
C GLY A 13 11.59 -10.17 -2.92
N GLY A 14 11.95 -9.19 -2.09
CA GLY A 14 13.19 -8.42 -2.19
C GLY A 14 13.11 -7.18 -3.08
N GLU A 15 11.99 -6.94 -3.77
CA GLU A 15 11.82 -5.79 -4.65
C GLU A 15 10.41 -5.19 -4.56
N LEU A 16 10.32 -3.86 -4.52
CA LEU A 16 9.06 -3.13 -4.63
C LEU A 16 9.20 -1.93 -5.58
N VAL A 17 8.34 -1.90 -6.60
CA VAL A 17 8.41 -0.90 -7.68
C VAL A 17 7.39 0.22 -7.49
N GLY A 18 7.88 1.44 -7.28
CA GLY A 18 7.13 2.69 -7.33
C GLY A 18 6.72 3.25 -5.98
N LYS A 19 6.95 4.56 -5.77
CA LYS A 19 6.62 5.30 -4.53
C LYS A 19 5.14 5.18 -4.15
N ILE A 20 4.25 5.38 -5.12
CA ILE A 20 2.80 5.29 -4.89
C ILE A 20 2.42 3.87 -4.47
N ARG A 21 2.98 2.84 -5.12
CA ARG A 21 2.70 1.44 -4.75
C ARG A 21 3.08 1.17 -3.30
N LEU A 22 4.29 1.58 -2.89
CA LEU A 22 4.76 1.40 -1.51
C LEU A 22 3.78 2.01 -0.51
N GLN A 23 3.38 3.26 -0.77
CA GLN A 23 2.42 4.00 0.06
C GLN A 23 1.09 3.23 0.22
N LYS A 24 0.53 2.69 -0.87
CA LYS A 24 -0.74 1.94 -0.79
C LYS A 24 -0.57 0.59 -0.10
N VAL A 25 0.54 -0.10 -0.33
CA VAL A 25 0.82 -1.40 0.30
C VAL A 25 0.91 -1.25 1.81
N VAL A 26 1.69 -0.30 2.31
CA VAL A 26 1.86 -0.11 3.76
C VAL A 26 0.56 0.36 4.39
N TYR A 27 -0.15 1.30 3.76
CA TYR A 27 -1.47 1.75 4.24
C TYR A 27 -2.44 0.58 4.39
N LEU A 28 -2.60 -0.27 3.37
CA LEU A 28 -3.54 -1.40 3.41
C LEU A 28 -3.14 -2.42 4.48
N LEU A 29 -1.85 -2.70 4.65
CA LEU A 29 -1.37 -3.57 5.72
C LEU A 29 -1.65 -2.99 7.11
N ASP A 30 -1.54 -1.67 7.29
CA ASP A 30 -1.94 -1.03 8.54
C ASP A 30 -3.42 -1.20 8.84
N GLN A 31 -4.28 -1.10 7.82
CA GLN A 31 -5.72 -1.36 7.99
C GLN A 31 -6.00 -2.84 8.34
N MET A 32 -5.09 -3.75 7.98
CA MET A 32 -5.12 -5.16 8.38
C MET A 32 -4.54 -5.42 9.78
N GLY A 33 -3.96 -4.40 10.44
CA GLY A 33 -3.39 -4.51 11.79
C GLY A 33 -1.87 -4.61 11.85
N LEU A 34 -1.16 -4.18 10.79
CA LEU A 34 0.30 -4.12 10.80
C LEU A 34 0.82 -3.17 11.90
N SER A 35 0.11 -2.08 12.16
CA SER A 35 0.42 -1.09 13.22
C SER A 35 1.80 -0.44 13.03
N SER A 36 2.09 0.03 11.81
CA SER A 36 3.39 0.65 11.48
C SER A 36 3.69 1.93 12.29
N GLY A 37 2.65 2.60 12.78
CA GLY A 37 2.75 3.89 13.46
C GLY A 37 2.76 5.11 12.54
N PHE A 38 2.68 4.91 11.22
CA PHE A 38 2.64 6.00 10.26
C PHE A 38 1.29 6.74 10.28
N SER A 39 1.36 8.07 10.19
CA SER A 39 0.19 8.90 9.97
C SER A 39 -0.13 9.03 8.48
N TYR A 40 -1.41 9.20 8.15
CA TYR A 40 -1.89 9.28 6.77
C TYR A 40 -2.76 10.50 6.54
N GLU A 41 -2.59 11.12 5.36
CA GLU A 41 -3.45 12.19 4.86
C GLU A 41 -3.94 11.89 3.45
N TYR A 42 -5.05 12.51 3.05
CA TYR A 42 -5.62 12.29 1.72
C TYR A 42 -4.97 13.18 0.66
N HIS A 43 -4.39 12.58 -0.38
CA HIS A 43 -3.87 13.28 -1.56
C HIS A 43 -4.60 12.86 -2.84
N HIS A 44 -4.24 13.48 -3.97
CA HIS A 44 -4.81 13.14 -5.28
C HIS A 44 -4.59 11.66 -5.67
N TYR A 45 -3.55 11.01 -5.14
CA TYR A 45 -3.28 9.57 -5.28
C TYR A 45 -3.79 8.74 -4.08
N GLY A 46 -4.75 9.24 -3.31
CA GLY A 46 -5.31 8.55 -2.13
C GLY A 46 -4.47 8.75 -0.85
N PRO A 47 -4.66 7.91 0.18
CA PRO A 47 -4.00 8.08 1.48
C PRO A 47 -2.48 7.98 1.39
N TYR A 48 -1.77 8.91 2.00
CA TYR A 48 -0.32 9.07 1.90
C TYR A 48 0.27 9.31 3.27
N SER A 49 1.45 8.76 3.51
CA SER A 49 2.23 9.04 4.70
C SER A 49 3.54 9.72 4.31
N GLU A 50 3.73 10.95 4.78
CA GLU A 50 5.02 11.64 4.71
C GLU A 50 6.05 10.92 5.60
N ASP A 51 5.64 10.47 6.80
CA ASP A 51 6.46 9.66 7.70
C ASP A 51 7.06 8.43 7.01
N LEU A 52 6.26 7.69 6.23
CA LEU A 52 6.74 6.55 5.45
C LEU A 52 7.70 6.98 4.35
N ALA A 53 7.44 8.10 3.68
CA ALA A 53 8.31 8.58 2.62
C ALA A 53 9.70 8.95 3.17
N ASP A 54 9.73 9.70 4.28
CA ASP A 54 10.96 10.09 4.97
C ASP A 54 11.69 8.86 5.49
N LYS A 55 10.95 7.91 6.09
CA LYS A 55 11.52 6.64 6.57
C LYS A 55 12.19 5.87 5.44
N VAL A 56 11.58 5.81 4.26
CA VAL A 56 12.18 5.11 3.10
C VAL A 56 13.46 5.79 2.65
N GLU A 57 13.48 7.13 2.59
CA GLU A 57 14.69 7.87 2.21
C GLU A 57 15.81 7.67 3.25
N ASP A 58 15.49 7.65 4.56
CA ASP A 58 16.43 7.29 5.62
C ASP A 58 17.03 5.89 5.42
N GLU A 59 16.18 4.88 5.16
CA GLU A 59 16.63 3.51 4.92
C GLU A 59 17.56 3.40 3.69
N VAL A 60 17.36 4.25 2.68
CA VAL A 60 18.25 4.38 1.52
C VAL A 60 19.57 5.04 1.91
N VAL A 61 19.53 6.13 2.68
CA VAL A 61 20.73 6.81 3.20
C VAL A 61 21.59 5.86 4.04
N PHE A 62 20.96 5.06 4.89
CA PHE A 62 21.62 4.04 5.70
C PHE A 62 22.00 2.76 4.94
N ARG A 63 21.76 2.70 3.62
CA ARG A 63 22.09 1.56 2.75
C ARG A 63 21.44 0.24 3.16
N ARG A 64 20.29 0.30 3.86
CA ARG A 64 19.47 -0.88 4.15
C ARG A 64 18.48 -1.17 3.02
N ILE A 65 18.15 -0.15 2.23
CA ILE A 65 17.42 -0.25 0.98
C ILE A 65 18.27 0.33 -0.15
N GLU A 66 18.32 -0.34 -1.29
CA GLU A 66 18.84 0.24 -2.53
C GLU A 66 17.70 0.85 -3.33
N ALA A 67 17.88 2.08 -3.82
CA ALA A 67 16.94 2.75 -4.71
C ALA A 67 17.54 2.93 -6.10
N ALA A 68 16.86 2.44 -7.14
CA ALA A 68 17.25 2.61 -8.53
C ALA A 68 16.13 3.25 -9.34
N GLN A 69 16.48 4.10 -10.31
CA GLN A 69 15.50 4.63 -11.26
C GLN A 69 15.28 3.66 -12.42
N GLY A 70 14.02 3.40 -12.75
CA GLY A 70 13.60 2.73 -13.96
C GLY A 70 12.72 3.63 -14.81
N ARG A 71 12.43 3.21 -16.04
CA ARG A 71 11.44 3.86 -16.91
C ARG A 71 10.48 2.81 -17.45
N ARG A 72 9.19 3.13 -17.44
CA ARG A 72 8.19 2.23 -17.97
C ARG A 72 8.31 2.21 -19.48
N LEU A 73 8.39 1.01 -20.07
CA LEU A 73 8.60 0.86 -21.51
C LEU A 73 7.44 1.45 -22.34
N SER A 74 6.22 1.46 -21.80
CA SER A 74 5.03 1.88 -22.55
C SER A 74 4.88 3.40 -22.72
N ASP A 75 5.27 4.19 -21.71
CA ASP A 75 5.03 5.65 -21.67
C ASP A 75 6.27 6.46 -21.27
N GLY A 76 7.40 5.79 -20.98
CA GLY A 76 8.64 6.42 -20.57
C GLY A 76 8.62 7.01 -19.15
N VAL A 77 7.51 6.89 -18.42
CA VAL A 77 7.35 7.52 -17.10
C VAL A 77 8.38 6.91 -16.13
N PRO A 78 9.19 7.75 -15.46
CA PRO A 78 10.17 7.28 -14.49
C PRO A 78 9.49 6.68 -13.27
N TYR A 79 10.12 5.67 -12.70
CA TYR A 79 9.71 5.09 -11.41
C TYR A 79 10.95 4.71 -10.60
N VAL A 80 10.75 4.51 -9.30
CA VAL A 80 11.80 4.05 -8.38
C VAL A 80 11.59 2.57 -8.10
N ILE A 81 12.67 1.81 -8.07
CA ILE A 81 12.71 0.42 -7.63
C ILE A 81 13.44 0.39 -6.29
N TYR A 82 12.77 -0.09 -5.26
CA TYR A 82 13.36 -0.31 -3.95
C TYR A 82 13.73 -1.78 -3.80
N ARG A 83 14.97 -2.07 -3.36
CA ARG A 83 15.46 -3.42 -3.10
C ARG A 83 16.01 -3.56 -1.70
N ALA A 84 15.75 -4.69 -1.07
CA ALA A 84 16.32 -5.05 0.22
C ALA A 84 16.72 -6.53 0.19
N ASN A 85 17.96 -6.80 0.65
CA ASN A 85 18.54 -8.15 0.63
C ASN A 85 18.49 -8.83 2.00
N ALA A 86 18.20 -8.08 3.06
CA ALA A 86 18.07 -8.56 4.42
C ALA A 86 16.96 -7.78 5.14
N PRO A 87 16.24 -8.42 6.07
CA PRO A 87 15.34 -7.70 6.97
C PRO A 87 16.14 -6.66 7.78
N GLY A 88 15.50 -5.55 8.14
CA GLY A 88 16.14 -4.55 8.98
C GLY A 88 16.20 -4.99 10.45
N SER A 89 16.83 -4.15 11.28
CA SER A 89 17.13 -4.42 12.68
C SER A 89 16.22 -3.66 13.66
N GLY A 90 15.07 -3.15 13.20
CA GLY A 90 14.19 -2.27 13.99
C GLY A 90 13.66 -2.88 15.29
N GLU A 91 13.51 -2.04 16.33
CA GLU A 91 12.90 -2.43 17.61
C GLU A 91 11.41 -2.77 17.48
N ARG A 92 10.92 -3.54 18.45
CA ARG A 92 9.66 -4.29 18.43
C ARG A 92 8.47 -3.37 18.72
N LEU A 93 7.54 -3.28 17.78
CA LEU A 93 6.18 -2.81 18.03
C LEU A 93 5.16 -3.94 17.79
N ASP A 94 4.09 -3.91 18.57
CA ASP A 94 3.06 -4.93 18.68
C ASP A 94 2.17 -4.98 17.43
N SER A 95 2.62 -5.68 16.38
CA SER A 95 1.77 -6.00 15.24
C SER A 95 0.78 -7.12 15.59
N HIS A 96 -0.49 -6.95 15.21
CA HIS A 96 -1.51 -7.98 15.33
C HIS A 96 -1.47 -8.99 14.16
N MET A 97 -0.58 -8.80 13.18
CA MET A 97 -0.44 -9.67 12.01
C MET A 97 0.68 -10.69 12.16
N THR A 98 0.45 -11.92 11.69
CA THR A 98 1.50 -12.93 11.58
C THR A 98 2.33 -12.75 10.31
N ALA A 99 3.51 -13.36 10.26
CA ALA A 99 4.39 -13.32 9.08
C ALA A 99 3.75 -13.91 7.83
N GLY A 100 2.96 -14.98 8.00
CA GLY A 100 2.21 -15.60 6.91
C GLY A 100 1.19 -14.61 6.33
N MET A 101 0.37 -14.00 7.20
CA MET A 101 -0.66 -13.05 6.78
C MET A 101 -0.10 -11.86 6.02
N VAL A 102 1.04 -11.30 6.45
CA VAL A 102 1.66 -10.19 5.71
C VAL A 102 2.20 -10.65 4.36
N ARG A 103 2.86 -11.81 4.28
CA ARG A 103 3.33 -12.34 3.00
C ARG A 103 2.18 -12.62 2.03
N ASP A 104 1.10 -13.22 2.52
CA ASP A 104 -0.07 -13.54 1.69
C ASP A 104 -0.72 -12.24 1.16
N ALA A 105 -0.90 -11.23 2.03
CA ALA A 105 -1.40 -9.92 1.62
C ALA A 105 -0.48 -9.23 0.60
N LEU A 106 0.83 -9.29 0.79
CA LEU A 106 1.82 -8.75 -0.15
C LEU A 106 1.75 -9.45 -1.51
N GLN A 107 1.60 -10.78 -1.53
CA GLN A 107 1.44 -11.53 -2.78
C GLN A 107 0.17 -11.12 -3.53
N GLU A 108 -0.95 -10.96 -2.83
CA GLU A 108 -2.19 -10.50 -3.45
C GLU A 108 -2.04 -9.09 -4.03
N MET A 109 -1.45 -8.16 -3.28
CA MET A 109 -1.25 -6.79 -3.74
C MET A 109 -0.26 -6.69 -4.92
N GLN A 110 0.77 -7.52 -4.98
CA GLN A 110 1.76 -7.49 -6.06
C GLN A 110 1.20 -7.93 -7.41
N ARG A 111 0.19 -8.81 -7.42
CA ARG A 111 -0.51 -9.23 -8.64
C ARG A 111 -1.33 -8.10 -9.26
N ARG A 112 -1.56 -7.02 -8.53
CA ARG A 112 -2.41 -5.90 -8.95
C ARG A 112 -1.59 -4.74 -9.49
N SER A 113 -2.20 -4.00 -10.43
CA SER A 113 -1.59 -2.77 -10.94
C SER A 113 -1.50 -1.69 -9.85
N ALA A 114 -0.56 -0.75 -9.98
CA ALA A 114 -0.46 0.38 -9.05
C ALA A 114 -1.75 1.22 -9.00
N THR A 115 -2.51 1.29 -10.09
CA THR A 115 -3.80 2.01 -10.10
C THR A 115 -4.86 1.26 -9.29
N VAL A 116 -4.90 -0.07 -9.36
CA VAL A 116 -5.85 -0.87 -8.57
C VAL A 116 -5.54 -0.73 -7.07
N LEU A 117 -4.27 -0.76 -6.69
CA LEU A 117 -3.85 -0.49 -5.31
C LEU A 117 -4.24 0.93 -4.86
N GLU A 118 -4.07 1.93 -5.73
CA GLU A 118 -4.52 3.30 -5.46
C GLU A 118 -6.03 3.36 -5.19
N LEU A 119 -6.83 2.70 -6.03
CA LEU A 119 -8.27 2.67 -5.89
C LEU A 119 -8.69 1.93 -4.61
N ALA A 120 -8.11 0.78 -4.31
CA ALA A 120 -8.42 0.00 -3.11
C ALA A 120 -8.14 0.82 -1.84
N ALA A 121 -6.97 1.43 -1.74
CA ALA A 121 -6.63 2.30 -0.61
C ALA A 121 -7.57 3.51 -0.50
N THR A 122 -7.93 4.11 -1.64
CA THR A 122 -8.88 5.24 -1.69
C THR A 122 -10.29 4.81 -1.27
N MET A 123 -10.78 3.67 -1.74
CA MET A 123 -12.09 3.12 -1.36
C MET A 123 -12.20 2.92 0.14
N HIS A 124 -11.21 2.25 0.74
CA HIS A 124 -11.15 2.06 2.19
C HIS A 124 -11.16 3.41 2.91
N TRP A 125 -10.29 4.34 2.49
CA TRP A 125 -10.19 5.66 3.12
C TRP A 125 -11.52 6.43 3.09
N LEU A 126 -12.17 6.50 1.93
CA LEU A 126 -13.43 7.22 1.78
C LEU A 126 -14.53 6.59 2.64
N ALA A 127 -14.63 5.26 2.64
CA ALA A 127 -15.68 4.55 3.36
C ALA A 127 -15.47 4.57 4.88
N VAL A 128 -14.23 4.39 5.34
CA VAL A 128 -13.92 4.14 6.77
C VAL A 128 -13.41 5.40 7.45
N THR A 129 -12.40 6.05 6.87
CA THR A 129 -11.72 7.18 7.50
C THR A 129 -12.53 8.46 7.36
N GLU A 130 -13.02 8.75 6.16
CA GLU A 130 -13.87 9.91 5.91
C GLU A 130 -15.37 9.63 6.13
N GLY A 131 -15.76 8.36 6.25
CA GLY A 131 -17.14 7.97 6.59
C GLY A 131 -18.19 8.25 5.51
N PHE A 132 -17.81 8.32 4.24
CA PHE A 132 -18.76 8.51 3.14
C PHE A 132 -19.67 7.29 2.98
N ALA A 133 -20.97 7.48 3.24
CA ALA A 133 -21.97 6.44 3.02
C ALA A 133 -22.01 5.99 1.55
N ASP A 134 -21.97 6.93 0.60
CA ASP A 134 -21.80 6.66 -0.82
C ASP A 134 -20.35 6.89 -1.27
N TRP A 135 -19.43 6.14 -0.66
CA TRP A 135 -18.01 6.11 -1.03
C TRP A 135 -17.79 5.77 -2.51
N SER A 136 -18.72 5.02 -3.12
CA SER A 136 -18.63 4.54 -4.49
C SER A 136 -18.78 5.68 -5.51
N THR A 137 -19.78 6.55 -5.31
CA THR A 137 -19.93 7.77 -6.12
C THR A 137 -18.79 8.75 -5.84
N GLU A 138 -18.39 8.91 -4.57
CA GLU A 138 -17.28 9.82 -4.22
C GLU A 138 -15.93 9.36 -4.82
N LEU A 139 -15.69 8.05 -4.88
CA LEU A 139 -14.52 7.49 -5.56
C LEU A 139 -14.51 7.87 -7.05
N VAL A 140 -15.63 7.69 -7.75
CA VAL A 140 -15.74 8.05 -9.17
C VAL A 140 -15.53 9.55 -9.36
N ARG A 141 -16.08 10.38 -8.47
CA ARG A 141 -15.88 11.84 -8.48
C ARG A 141 -14.40 12.21 -8.35
N ARG A 142 -13.66 11.58 -7.43
CA ARG A 142 -12.23 11.91 -7.18
C ARG A 142 -11.25 11.26 -8.16
N LYS A 143 -11.58 10.08 -8.69
CA LYS A 143 -10.64 9.24 -9.47
C LYS A 143 -10.98 9.16 -10.96
N GLY A 144 -12.20 9.54 -11.35
CA GLY A 144 -12.65 9.66 -12.73
C GLY A 144 -12.28 8.44 -13.58
N ALA A 145 -11.58 8.66 -14.69
CA ALA A 145 -11.20 7.60 -15.63
C ALA A 145 -10.40 6.45 -15.00
N LYS A 146 -9.75 6.64 -13.84
CA LYS A 146 -9.04 5.54 -13.15
C LYS A 146 -9.99 4.43 -12.71
N THR A 147 -11.25 4.71 -12.43
CA THR A 147 -12.24 3.70 -12.01
C THR A 147 -12.76 2.83 -13.16
N LEU A 148 -12.42 3.15 -14.41
CA LEU A 148 -12.90 2.45 -15.59
C LEU A 148 -12.06 1.18 -15.89
N ASN A 149 -12.52 0.39 -16.87
CA ASN A 149 -11.88 -0.83 -17.37
C ASN A 149 -11.77 -1.95 -16.32
N GLY A 150 -12.80 -2.15 -15.50
CA GLY A 150 -12.84 -3.20 -14.48
C GLY A 150 -11.97 -2.93 -13.24
N ARG A 151 -11.22 -1.82 -13.21
CA ARG A 151 -10.26 -1.52 -12.13
C ARG A 151 -10.95 -1.21 -10.80
N LYS A 152 -12.16 -0.65 -10.84
CA LYS A 152 -12.96 -0.43 -9.63
C LYS A 152 -13.37 -1.77 -9.03
N GLU A 153 -13.90 -2.67 -9.85
CA GLU A 153 -14.33 -4.00 -9.43
C GLU A 153 -13.13 -4.79 -8.88
N GLU A 154 -12.01 -4.76 -9.58
CA GLU A 154 -10.76 -5.42 -9.14
C GLU A 154 -10.23 -4.86 -7.80
N ALA A 155 -10.34 -3.54 -7.59
CA ALA A 155 -9.94 -2.90 -6.34
C ALA A 155 -10.87 -3.29 -5.17
N PHE A 156 -12.17 -3.42 -5.44
CA PHE A 156 -13.15 -3.88 -4.46
C PHE A 156 -12.91 -5.37 -4.10
N GLU A 157 -12.66 -6.21 -5.11
CA GLU A 157 -12.27 -7.61 -4.91
C GLU A 157 -11.00 -7.74 -4.08
N LEU A 158 -9.98 -6.92 -4.35
CA LEU A 158 -8.75 -6.90 -3.56
C LEU A 158 -9.04 -6.61 -2.08
N LEU A 159 -9.86 -5.60 -1.77
CA LEU A 159 -10.25 -5.32 -0.39
C LEU A 159 -10.97 -6.53 0.25
N GLY A 160 -11.81 -7.23 -0.51
CA GLY A 160 -12.46 -8.45 -0.07
C GLY A 160 -11.46 -9.55 0.30
N THR A 161 -10.47 -9.81 -0.57
CA THR A 161 -9.38 -10.76 -0.31
C THR A 161 -8.55 -10.37 0.91
N LEU A 162 -8.32 -9.07 1.12
CA LEU A 162 -7.58 -8.56 2.28
C LEU A 162 -8.43 -8.51 3.58
N GLY A 163 -9.72 -8.84 3.51
CA GLY A 163 -10.63 -8.76 4.66
C GLY A 163 -10.86 -7.32 5.15
N LEU A 164 -10.88 -6.35 4.22
CA LEU A 164 -11.05 -4.94 4.51
C LEU A 164 -12.39 -4.37 4.02
N PRO A 165 -13.02 -3.46 4.79
CA PRO A 165 -14.14 -2.67 4.30
C PRO A 165 -13.72 -1.74 3.12
N PRO A 166 -14.67 -1.30 2.29
CA PRO A 166 -16.10 -1.62 2.32
C PRO A 166 -16.47 -2.99 1.73
N ALA A 167 -15.50 -3.79 1.30
CA ALA A 167 -15.77 -5.09 0.66
C ALA A 167 -16.20 -6.18 1.64
N VAL A 168 -15.78 -6.08 2.90
CA VAL A 168 -16.35 -6.84 4.02
C VAL A 168 -16.95 -5.89 5.04
N TYR A 169 -18.13 -6.24 5.55
CA TYR A 169 -18.68 -5.60 6.73
C TYR A 169 -17.93 -6.11 7.95
N ARG A 170 -17.22 -5.23 8.66
CA ARG A 170 -16.90 -5.51 10.06
C ARG A 170 -18.20 -5.36 10.84
N ALA A 171 -18.72 -6.46 11.39
CA ALA A 171 -19.70 -6.35 12.47
C ALA A 171 -19.02 -5.55 13.58
N ALA A 172 -19.62 -4.41 13.94
CA ALA A 172 -19.18 -3.57 15.06
C ALA A 172 -19.29 -4.34 16.38
#